data_AF-A0A231PL32-F1
#
_entry.id   AF-A0A231PL32-F1
#
_cell.length_a   1.000
_cell.length_b   1.000
_cell.length_c   1.000
_cell.angle_alpha   90.00
_cell.angle_beta   90.00
_cell.angle_gamma   90.00
#
_symmetry.space_group_name_H-M   'P 1'
#
loop_
_entity.id
_entity.type
_entity.pdbx_description
1 polymer ?
#
loop_
_entity_poly.entity_id
_entity_poly.type
_entity_poly.pdbx_seq_one_letter_code
_entity_poly.pdbx_strand_id
1 'polypeptide(L)'
;MGLHHSVYRGYGFEVPATTDFERLDNVLANQPDGERLGRIQRLFLGDSERLFLLAICEEVEPAGFAQVTADDYRRYELPVWNTVLHDTAVRLGHEVHPEPSWLVLHDYS
;
A
#
# COMPACT_ATOMS: atom_id res chain seq x y z
N MET A 1 -21.64 3.31 19.49
CA MET A 1 -20.70 3.77 18.43
C MET A 1 -20.55 2.59 17.50
N GLY A 2 -20.99 2.70 16.26
CA GLY A 2 -20.96 1.56 15.32
C GLY A 2 -19.52 1.27 14.91
N LEU A 3 -19.14 0.00 14.90
CA LEU A 3 -17.87 -0.46 14.31
C LEU A 3 -17.85 -0.02 12.85
N HIS A 4 -16.83 0.73 12.45
CA HIS A 4 -16.66 1.09 11.05
C HIS A 4 -15.91 -0.06 10.37
N HIS A 5 -16.51 -0.59 9.31
CA HIS A 5 -15.88 -1.62 8.51
C HIS A 5 -15.71 -1.08 7.09
N SER A 6 -14.46 -0.87 6.72
CA SER A 6 -14.08 -0.50 5.35
C SER A 6 -13.24 -1.63 4.76
N VAL A 7 -13.40 -1.84 3.46
CA VAL A 7 -12.61 -2.83 2.70
C VAL A 7 -11.89 -2.08 1.61
N TYR A 8 -10.59 -2.32 1.47
CA TYR A 8 -9.78 -1.73 0.44
C TYR A 8 -9.20 -2.79 -0.48
N ARG A 9 -9.10 -2.47 -1.76
CA ARG A 9 -8.30 -3.20 -2.74
C ARG A 9 -7.07 -2.38 -3.04
N GLY A 10 -5.89 -2.94 -2.81
CA GLY A 10 -4.64 -2.23 -3.05
C GLY A 10 -3.58 -3.11 -3.70
N TYR A 11 -2.55 -2.49 -4.26
CA TYR A 11 -1.37 -3.19 -4.75
C TYR A 11 -0.14 -2.76 -3.97
N GLY A 12 0.52 -3.71 -3.31
CA GLY A 12 1.69 -3.44 -2.48
C GLY A 12 2.00 -4.58 -1.51
N PHE A 13 2.54 -4.23 -0.35
CA PHE A 13 2.92 -5.21 0.68
C PHE A 13 2.91 -4.60 2.09
N GLU A 14 2.95 -5.48 3.08
CA GLU A 14 3.09 -5.14 4.49
C GLU A 14 4.55 -4.83 4.84
N VAL A 15 4.76 -3.82 5.67
CA VAL A 15 6.02 -3.52 6.34
C VAL A 15 5.82 -3.58 7.86
N PRO A 16 6.89 -3.77 8.65
CA PRO A 16 6.76 -3.78 10.11
C PRO A 16 6.05 -2.53 10.64
N ALA A 17 5.02 -2.71 11.46
CA ALA A 17 4.29 -1.60 12.09
C ALA A 17 5.19 -0.78 13.05
N THR A 18 6.33 -1.34 13.48
CA THR A 18 7.36 -0.64 14.24
C THR A 18 8.23 0.30 13.39
N THR A 19 7.91 0.50 12.11
CA THR A 19 8.60 1.47 11.26
C THR A 19 8.40 2.87 11.82
N ASP A 20 9.49 3.62 11.94
CA ASP A 20 9.48 5.00 12.43
C ASP A 20 8.54 5.89 11.60
N PHE A 21 7.51 6.46 12.25
CA PHE A 21 6.48 7.26 11.60
C PHE A 21 7.01 8.57 11.02
N GLU A 22 7.93 9.24 11.71
CA GLU A 22 8.53 10.48 11.21
C GLU A 22 9.37 10.20 9.98
N ARG A 23 10.15 9.11 10.00
CA ARG A 23 10.92 8.66 8.83
C ARG A 23 9.98 8.26 7.69
N LEU A 24 8.90 7.55 7.99
CA LEU A 24 7.90 7.12 7.01
C LEU A 24 7.28 8.33 6.29
N ASP A 25 6.76 9.30 7.04
CA ASP A 25 6.15 10.49 6.46
C ASP A 25 7.17 11.32 5.67
N ASN A 26 8.41 11.44 6.16
CA ASN A 26 9.48 12.12 5.43
C ASN A 26 9.85 11.44 4.11
N VAL A 27 9.90 10.11 4.08
CA VAL A 27 10.19 9.34 2.85
C VAL A 27 9.03 9.47 1.86
N LEU A 28 7.78 9.36 2.33
CA LEU A 28 6.59 9.46 1.49
C LEU A 28 6.32 10.89 0.99
N ALA A 29 6.68 11.92 1.76
CA ALA A 29 6.62 13.31 1.30
C ALA A 29 7.66 13.60 0.21
N ASN A 30 8.83 12.97 0.30
CA ASN A 30 9.96 13.16 -0.61
C ASN A 30 10.12 11.97 -1.56
N GLN A 31 9.09 11.62 -2.32
CA GLN A 31 9.17 10.60 -3.35
C GLN A 31 9.73 11.20 -4.66
N PRO A 32 11.01 10.95 -5.00
CA PRO A 32 11.55 11.42 -6.27
C PRO A 32 10.71 10.82 -7.41
N ASP A 33 10.37 11.63 -8.40
CA ASP A 33 9.56 11.23 -9.54
C ASP A 33 8.15 10.68 -9.23
N GLY A 34 7.62 10.86 -8.01
CA GLY A 34 6.31 10.33 -7.62
C GLY A 34 5.15 10.81 -8.52
N GLU A 35 5.26 11.99 -9.13
CA GLU A 35 4.28 12.49 -10.10
C GLU A 35 4.38 11.80 -11.47
N ARG A 36 5.56 11.28 -11.82
CA ARG A 36 5.81 10.60 -13.09
C ARG A 36 5.63 9.09 -12.97
N LEU A 37 5.96 8.52 -11.83
CA LEU A 37 6.06 7.07 -11.61
C LEU A 37 4.93 6.52 -10.71
N GLY A 38 4.08 7.39 -10.15
CA GLY A 38 3.06 7.02 -9.19
C GLY A 38 3.57 7.18 -7.76
N ARG A 39 2.70 7.68 -6.87
CA ARG A 39 3.02 7.92 -5.47
C ARG A 39 2.61 6.72 -4.63
N ILE A 40 3.54 6.25 -3.81
CA ILE A 40 3.26 5.28 -2.75
C ILE A 40 2.54 5.98 -1.62
N GLN A 41 1.54 5.30 -1.10
CA GLN A 41 0.79 5.70 0.08
C GLN A 41 0.95 4.65 1.17
N ARG A 42 0.72 5.07 2.41
CA ARG A 42 0.65 4.17 3.57
C ARG A 42 -0.80 3.94 3.98
N LEU A 43 -1.09 2.72 4.45
CA LEU A 43 -2.34 2.40 5.11
C LEU A 43 -2.05 1.67 6.43
N PHE A 44 -2.64 2.16 7.52
CA PHE A 44 -2.66 1.44 8.79
C PHE A 44 -3.98 0.69 8.91
N LEU A 45 -3.94 -0.56 9.38
CA LEU A 45 -5.14 -1.34 9.71
C LEU A 45 -5.12 -1.68 11.20
N GLY A 46 -6.32 -1.72 11.81
CA GLY A 46 -6.52 -2.18 13.19
C GLY A 46 -5.72 -1.38 14.21
N ASP A 47 -6.16 -0.18 14.55
CA ASP A 47 -5.49 0.72 15.52
C ASP A 47 -3.94 0.79 15.40
N SER A 48 -3.45 0.81 14.16
CA SER A 48 -2.02 0.82 13.80
C SER A 48 -1.23 -0.48 14.08
N GLU A 49 -1.90 -1.61 14.23
CA GLU A 49 -1.27 -2.94 14.38
C GLU A 49 -0.53 -3.39 13.12
N ARG A 50 -1.02 -2.98 11.94
CA ARG A 50 -0.44 -3.38 10.64
C ARG A 50 -0.25 -2.17 9.73
N LEU A 51 0.88 -2.15 9.02
CA LEU A 51 1.26 -1.07 8.11
C LEU A 51 1.53 -1.61 6.71
N PHE A 52 0.87 -1.00 5.72
CA PHE A 52 1.03 -1.35 4.31
C PHE A 52 1.59 -0.18 3.51
N LEU A 53 2.49 -0.49 2.58
CA LEU A 53 2.89 0.42 1.50
C LEU A 53 2.16 0.00 0.23
N LEU A 54 1.43 0.92 -0.37
CA LEU A 54 0.53 0.65 -1.49
C LEU A 54 0.80 1.64 -2.62
N ALA A 55 0.91 1.16 -3.86
CA ALA A 55 0.99 2.00 -5.05
C ALA A 55 -0.39 2.46 -5.55
N ILE A 56 -1.43 1.70 -5.19
CA ILE A 56 -2.84 2.03 -5.39
C ILE A 56 -3.62 1.47 -4.20
N CYS A 57 -4.66 2.19 -3.78
CA CYS A 57 -5.60 1.74 -2.76
C CYS A 57 -6.95 2.35 -3.05
N GLU A 58 -7.94 1.50 -3.26
CA GLU A 58 -9.31 1.88 -3.60
C GLU A 58 -10.24 1.29 -2.55
N GLU A 59 -11.09 2.11 -1.93
CA GLU A 59 -12.14 1.62 -1.04
C GLU A 59 -13.22 0.91 -1.86
N VAL A 60 -13.58 -0.29 -1.44
CA VAL A 60 -14.69 -1.05 -1.98
C VAL A 60 -15.95 -0.55 -1.30
N GLU A 61 -16.89 -0.05 -2.10
CA GLU A 61 -18.15 0.49 -1.59
C GLU A 61 -18.89 -0.53 -0.70
N PRO A 62 -19.65 -0.06 0.31
CA PRO A 62 -20.49 -0.94 1.13
C PRO A 62 -21.43 -1.79 0.27
N ALA A 63 -21.46 -3.10 0.55
CA ALA A 63 -22.19 -4.11 -0.24
C ALA A 63 -21.71 -4.27 -1.71
N GLY A 64 -20.60 -3.64 -2.09
CA GLY A 64 -19.90 -3.84 -3.35
C GLY A 64 -18.93 -5.03 -3.31
N PHE A 65 -18.29 -5.28 -4.44
CA PHE A 65 -17.20 -6.24 -4.55
C PHE A 65 -16.14 -5.71 -5.52
N ALA A 66 -14.88 -6.10 -5.30
CA ALA A 66 -13.80 -5.84 -6.24
C ALA A 66 -13.22 -7.17 -6.72
N GLN A 67 -12.95 -7.28 -8.01
CA GLN A 67 -12.34 -8.47 -8.59
C GLN A 67 -10.82 -8.31 -8.67
N VAL A 68 -10.11 -9.40 -8.37
CA VAL A 68 -8.69 -9.54 -8.68
C VAL A 68 -8.58 -10.67 -9.69
N THR A 69 -8.09 -10.33 -10.87
CA THR A 69 -8.06 -11.18 -12.05
C THR A 69 -6.64 -11.26 -12.61
N ALA A 70 -6.41 -12.13 -13.59
CA ALA A 70 -5.12 -12.21 -14.27
C ALA A 70 -4.75 -10.91 -15.01
N ASP A 71 -5.73 -10.12 -15.45
CA ASP A 71 -5.47 -8.86 -16.15
C ASP A 71 -4.91 -7.78 -15.22
N ASP A 72 -5.22 -7.85 -13.93
CA ASP A 72 -4.65 -6.96 -12.92
C ASP A 72 -3.13 -7.14 -12.77
N TYR A 73 -2.61 -8.31 -13.15
CA TYR A 73 -1.19 -8.63 -13.22
C TYR A 73 -0.55 -8.32 -14.59
N ARG A 74 -1.34 -7.78 -15.53
CA ARG A 74 -0.87 -7.33 -16.86
C ARG A 74 -0.90 -5.82 -17.02
N ARG A 75 -1.25 -5.11 -15.95
CA ARG A 75 -1.25 -3.65 -15.91
C ARG A 75 0.12 -3.09 -16.29
N TYR A 76 0.12 -2.11 -17.18
CA TYR A 76 1.36 -1.53 -17.70
C TYR A 76 2.14 -0.76 -16.62
N GLU A 77 1.46 -0.35 -15.54
CA GLU A 77 2.04 0.37 -14.42
C GLU A 77 2.84 -0.52 -13.47
N LEU A 78 2.63 -1.86 -13.49
CA LEU A 78 3.23 -2.78 -12.50
C LEU A 78 4.76 -2.70 -12.41
N PRO A 79 5.52 -2.66 -13.52
CA PRO A 79 6.98 -2.55 -13.42
C PRO A 79 7.39 -1.28 -12.66
N VAL A 80 6.70 -0.17 -12.92
CA VAL A 80 6.97 1.11 -12.26
C VAL A 80 6.58 1.05 -10.79
N TRP A 81 5.38 0.55 -10.48
CA TRP A 81 4.93 0.38 -9.10
C TRP A 81 5.88 -0.51 -8.29
N ASN A 82 6.37 -1.59 -8.87
CA ASN A 82 7.34 -2.47 -8.24
C ASN A 82 8.65 -1.73 -7.92
N THR A 83 9.17 -0.93 -8.86
CA THR A 83 10.37 -0.11 -8.61
C THR A 83 10.15 0.90 -7.50
N VAL A 84 9.07 1.68 -7.55
CA VAL A 84 8.83 2.75 -6.56
C VAL A 84 8.54 2.16 -5.17
N LEU A 85 7.79 1.05 -5.09
CA LEU A 85 7.57 0.34 -3.82
C LEU A 85 8.88 -0.18 -3.23
N HIS A 86 9.73 -0.79 -4.05
CA HIS A 86 11.04 -1.28 -3.62
C HIS A 86 11.93 -0.14 -3.13
N ASP A 87 12.11 0.93 -3.92
CA ASP A 87 12.94 2.08 -3.56
C ASP A 87 12.43 2.75 -2.26
N THR A 88 11.12 2.83 -2.09
CA THR A 88 10.49 3.35 -0.86
C THR A 88 10.82 2.46 0.34
N ALA A 89 10.67 1.14 0.22
CA ALA A 89 11.00 0.20 1.29
C ALA A 89 12.49 0.24 1.66
N VAL A 90 13.39 0.28 0.67
CA VAL A 90 14.84 0.43 0.89
C VAL A 90 15.15 1.71 1.66
N ARG A 91 14.54 2.85 1.29
CA ARG A 91 14.72 4.12 2.02
C ARG A 91 14.21 4.08 3.46
N LEU A 92 13.25 3.21 3.76
CA LEU A 92 12.78 2.93 5.11
C LEU A 92 13.66 1.93 5.88
N GLY A 93 14.65 1.32 5.22
CA GLY A 93 15.54 0.32 5.81
C GLY A 93 15.05 -1.13 5.63
N HIS A 94 14.04 -1.35 4.80
CA HIS A 94 13.45 -2.66 4.53
C HIS A 94 13.94 -3.20 3.18
N GLU A 95 15.24 -3.48 3.07
CA GLU A 95 15.85 -4.02 1.83
C GLU A 95 15.29 -5.41 1.47
N VAL A 96 14.91 -6.17 2.49
CA VAL A 96 14.21 -7.45 2.36
C VAL A 96 12.75 -7.21 2.73
N HIS A 97 11.88 -7.21 1.72
CA HIS A 97 10.44 -7.05 1.88
C HIS A 97 9.70 -8.07 1.01
N PRO A 98 8.41 -8.36 1.28
CA PRO A 98 7.62 -9.24 0.43
C PRO A 98 7.49 -8.70 -1.00
N GLU A 99 7.27 -9.60 -1.96
CA GLU A 99 6.93 -9.17 -3.32
C GLU A 99 5.59 -8.42 -3.33
N PRO A 100 5.48 -7.28 -4.06
CA PRO A 100 4.22 -6.58 -4.23
C PRO A 100 3.13 -7.48 -4.83
N SER A 101 1.93 -7.39 -4.30
CA SER A 101 0.79 -8.16 -4.78
C SER A 101 -0.52 -7.38 -4.62
N TRP A 102 -1.58 -7.86 -5.28
CA TRP A 102 -2.93 -7.37 -5.04
C TRP A 102 -3.44 -7.89 -3.69
N LEU A 103 -3.84 -6.97 -2.83
CA LEU A 103 -4.29 -7.21 -1.48
C LEU A 103 -5.76 -6.80 -1.32
N VAL A 104 -6.50 -7.59 -0.56
CA VAL A 104 -7.80 -7.21 0.00
C VAL A 104 -7.60 -6.94 1.48
N LEU A 105 -7.82 -5.70 1.87
CA LEU A 105 -7.52 -5.17 3.19
C LEU A 105 -8.82 -4.86 3.91
N HIS A 106 -9.08 -5.55 5.02
CA HIS A 106 -10.25 -5.29 5.85
C HIS A 106 -9.83 -4.43 7.03
N ASP A 107 -10.39 -3.23 7.13
CA ASP A 107 -10.23 -2.37 8.29
C ASP A 107 -11.44 -2.48 9.20
N TYR A 108 -11.19 -2.98 10.42
CA TYR A 108 -12.17 -3.09 11.49
C TYR A 108 -11.77 -2.10 12.58
N SER A 109 -12.23 -0.85 12.46
CA SER A 109 -11.86 0.26 13.33
C SER A 109 -13.07 0.92 14.02
#